data_AF-A0A662L2X0-F1
#
_entry.id   AF-A0A662L2X0-F1
#
_cell.length_a   1.000
_cell.length_b   1.000
_cell.length_c   1.000
_cell.angle_alpha   90.00
_cell.angle_beta   90.00
_cell.angle_gamma   90.00
#
_symmetry.space_group_name_H-M   'P 1'
#
loop_
_entity.id
_entity.type
_entity.pdbx_description
1 polymer ?
#
loop_
_entity_poly.entity_id
_entity_poly.type
_entity_poly.pdbx_seq_one_letter_code
_entity_poly.pdbx_strand_id
1 'polypeptide(L)'
;MVATVLSFPAFGQAGGNGGYLEITQGSGTTTMFGGGEYVYVKFGDRAMFGVVYGVEGHENSIVIFAKGTRYLCRVNVYDDKGNTISINRTVKMWTVFGQRLEDIVEYEDSNGNGVCDHIGWVGGGLYLTAEKV
;
A
#
# COMPACT_ATOMS: atom_id res chain seq x y z
N MET A 1 1.58 26.22 -6.35
CA MET A 1 1.50 25.01 -5.50
C MET A 1 0.92 23.91 -6.38
N VAL A 2 1.75 23.02 -6.91
CA VAL A 2 1.31 21.94 -7.83
C VAL A 2 0.80 20.81 -6.95
N ALA A 3 -0.51 20.55 -6.99
CA ALA A 3 -1.08 19.36 -6.39
C ALA A 3 -0.74 18.17 -7.28
N THR A 4 0.35 17.47 -6.98
CA THR A 4 0.62 16.16 -7.59
C THR A 4 -0.51 15.23 -7.15
N VAL A 5 -1.40 14.91 -8.09
CA VAL A 5 -2.50 13.97 -7.86
C VAL A 5 -1.89 12.61 -7.54
N LEU A 6 -2.28 12.04 -6.40
CA LEU A 6 -1.93 10.70 -5.97
C LEU A 6 -2.43 9.69 -7.01
N SER A 7 -1.57 9.23 -7.93
CA SER A 7 -1.96 8.29 -8.97
C SER A 7 -1.41 6.90 -8.70
N PHE A 8 -2.24 6.08 -8.05
CA PHE A 8 -2.23 4.64 -8.34
C PHE A 8 -3.28 4.39 -9.43
N PRO A 9 -3.14 3.32 -10.25
CA PRO A 9 -4.15 2.98 -11.25
C PRO A 9 -5.54 3.05 -10.63
N ALA A 10 -6.43 3.81 -11.28
CA ALA A 10 -7.79 3.99 -10.80
C ALA A 10 -8.51 2.63 -10.79
N PHE A 11 -9.42 2.47 -9.83
CA PHE A 11 -10.33 1.34 -9.89
C PHE A 11 -11.34 1.60 -11.02
N GLY A 12 -11.42 0.70 -12.00
CA GLY A 12 -12.48 0.73 -13.01
C GLY A 12 -13.84 0.54 -12.36
N GLN A 13 -14.90 1.02 -13.02
CA GLN A 13 -16.27 0.82 -12.54
C GLN A 13 -16.62 -0.68 -12.56
N ALA A 14 -17.03 -1.25 -11.42
CA ALA A 14 -17.55 -2.61 -11.39
C ALA A 14 -18.88 -2.70 -12.14
N GLY A 15 -18.87 -3.35 -13.30
CA GLY A 15 -20.07 -3.96 -13.89
C GLY A 15 -20.42 -5.19 -13.07
N GLY A 16 -21.64 -5.24 -12.52
CA GLY A 16 -22.07 -6.33 -11.65
C GLY A 16 -22.15 -7.66 -12.39
N ASN A 17 -21.49 -8.68 -11.84
CA ASN A 17 -21.97 -10.05 -11.76
C ASN A 17 -21.16 -10.78 -10.67
N GLY A 18 -21.85 -11.37 -9.70
CA GLY A 18 -21.19 -12.10 -8.61
C GLY A 18 -20.47 -13.34 -9.15
N GLY A 19 -19.16 -13.41 -8.94
CA GLY A 19 -18.35 -14.58 -9.29
C GLY A 19 -16.85 -14.25 -9.26
N TYR A 20 -16.21 -14.53 -8.12
CA TYR A 20 -14.81 -14.23 -7.76
C TYR A 20 -14.40 -12.75 -7.87
N LEU A 21 -13.79 -12.22 -6.80
CA LEU A 21 -13.09 -10.93 -6.90
C LEU A 21 -12.00 -11.11 -7.95
N GLU A 22 -12.07 -10.36 -9.06
CA GLU A 22 -11.00 -10.37 -10.05
C GLU A 22 -9.71 -9.92 -9.35
N ILE A 23 -8.74 -10.83 -9.27
CA ILE A 23 -7.42 -10.52 -8.71
C ILE A 23 -6.53 -10.13 -9.87
N THR A 24 -6.07 -8.89 -9.87
CA THR A 24 -5.14 -8.37 -10.86
C THR A 24 -3.85 -7.96 -10.19
N GLN A 25 -2.73 -8.15 -10.88
CA GLN A 25 -1.42 -7.70 -10.41
C GLN A 25 -0.86 -6.67 -11.39
N GLY A 26 0.04 -5.83 -10.90
CA GLY A 26 0.71 -4.86 -11.74
C GLY A 26 1.87 -4.19 -11.02
N SER A 27 2.54 -3.32 -11.76
CA SER A 27 3.66 -2.54 -11.29
C SER A 27 3.67 -1.16 -11.94
N GLY A 28 4.50 -0.26 -11.43
CA GLY A 28 4.70 1.07 -11.97
C GLY A 28 5.60 1.93 -11.10
N THR A 29 5.62 3.23 -11.38
CA THR A 29 6.37 4.23 -10.60
C THR A 29 5.41 5.15 -9.86
N THR A 30 5.83 5.65 -8.69
CA THR A 30 5.02 6.54 -7.86
C THR A 30 5.88 7.63 -7.22
N THR A 31 5.22 8.72 -6.83
CA THR A 31 5.79 9.79 -6.00
C THR A 31 5.30 9.73 -4.54
N MET A 32 4.40 8.78 -4.22
CA MET A 32 3.93 8.56 -2.86
C MET A 32 4.98 7.87 -1.99
N PHE A 33 4.90 8.09 -0.68
CA PHE A 33 5.76 7.45 0.32
C PHE A 33 7.27 7.65 0.09
N GLY A 34 7.68 8.80 -0.46
CA GLY A 34 9.08 9.05 -0.84
C GLY A 34 9.41 8.69 -2.29
N GLY A 35 8.47 8.06 -2.99
CA GLY A 35 8.58 7.70 -4.41
C GLY A 35 9.34 6.39 -4.65
N GLY A 36 9.57 6.09 -5.92
CA GLY A 36 10.23 4.86 -6.36
C GLY A 36 9.30 4.01 -7.24
N GLU A 37 9.58 2.71 -7.27
CA GLU A 37 8.76 1.74 -7.97
C GLU A 37 7.78 1.05 -7.02
N TYR A 38 6.72 0.48 -7.57
CA TYR A 38 5.79 -0.31 -6.80
C TYR A 38 5.31 -1.54 -7.56
N VAL A 39 4.97 -2.57 -6.78
CA VAL A 39 4.20 -3.74 -7.21
C VAL A 39 2.94 -3.84 -6.37
N TYR A 40 1.87 -4.36 -6.95
CA TYR A 40 0.60 -4.50 -6.24
C TYR A 40 -0.21 -5.71 -6.70
N VAL A 41 -1.11 -6.09 -5.82
CA VAL A 41 -2.24 -6.97 -6.07
C VAL A 41 -3.52 -6.19 -5.77
N LYS A 42 -4.47 -6.24 -6.69
CA LYS A 42 -5.75 -5.54 -6.63
C LYS A 42 -6.87 -6.56 -6.61
N PHE A 43 -7.81 -6.36 -5.70
CA PHE A 43 -8.97 -7.22 -5.46
C PHE A 43 -10.23 -6.48 -5.93
N GLY A 44 -10.68 -6.82 -7.14
CA GLY A 44 -11.80 -6.16 -7.82
C GLY A 44 -11.62 -4.65 -7.93
N ASP A 45 -12.72 -3.90 -7.77
CA ASP A 45 -12.73 -2.43 -7.85
C ASP A 45 -12.59 -1.71 -6.50
N ARG A 46 -12.25 -2.45 -5.42
CA ARG A 46 -12.41 -1.93 -4.04
C ARG A 46 -11.14 -1.87 -3.23
N ALA A 47 -10.23 -2.83 -3.41
CA ALA A 47 -9.06 -2.96 -2.55
C ALA A 47 -7.78 -3.24 -3.34
N MET A 48 -6.66 -2.79 -2.81
CA MET A 48 -5.32 -3.01 -3.35
C MET A 48 -4.34 -3.13 -2.20
N PHE A 49 -3.40 -4.06 -2.33
CA PHE A 49 -2.27 -4.25 -1.43
C PHE A 49 -0.99 -4.21 -2.27
N GLY A 50 0.07 -3.60 -1.77
CA GLY A 50 1.29 -3.51 -2.53
C GLY A 50 2.47 -3.02 -1.71
N VAL A 51 3.60 -2.90 -2.41
CA VAL A 51 4.87 -2.48 -1.86
C VAL A 51 5.43 -1.39 -2.74
N VAL A 52 5.89 -0.29 -2.14
CA VAL A 52 6.76 0.71 -2.77
C VAL A 52 8.19 0.44 -2.32
N TYR A 53 9.14 0.51 -3.24
CA TYR A 53 10.56 0.29 -2.97
C TYR A 53 11.43 1.25 -3.80
N GLY A 54 12.61 1.56 -3.27
CA GLY A 54 13.62 2.35 -3.98
C GLY A 54 14.26 1.57 -5.11
N VAL A 55 14.78 2.30 -6.10
CA VAL A 55 15.54 1.74 -7.22
C VAL A 55 16.88 2.47 -7.35
N GLU A 56 17.78 1.96 -8.19
CA GLU A 56 19.05 2.63 -8.46
C GLU A 56 18.81 4.08 -8.92
N GLY A 57 19.47 5.04 -8.28
CA GLY A 57 19.30 6.47 -8.54
C GLY A 57 18.09 7.13 -7.85
N HIS A 58 17.22 6.36 -7.17
CA HIS A 58 16.15 6.88 -6.31
C HIS A 58 15.90 5.94 -5.13
N GLU A 59 16.81 5.99 -4.16
CA GLU A 59 16.76 5.15 -2.96
C GLU A 59 15.56 5.50 -2.07
N ASN A 60 14.89 4.46 -1.58
CA ASN A 60 13.78 4.57 -0.64
C ASN A 60 13.63 3.26 0.14
N SER A 61 13.13 3.35 1.37
CA SER A 61 12.81 2.19 2.18
C SER A 61 11.64 1.41 1.60
N ILE A 62 11.50 0.14 2.01
CA ILE A 62 10.33 -0.66 1.66
C ILE A 62 9.10 -0.12 2.41
N VAL A 63 8.07 0.26 1.68
CA VAL A 63 6.78 0.70 2.24
C VAL A 63 5.68 -0.26 1.80
N ILE A 64 5.12 -0.98 2.75
CA ILE A 64 3.95 -1.83 2.53
C ILE A 64 2.71 -0.96 2.64
N PHE A 65 1.80 -1.03 1.67
CA PHE A 65 0.58 -0.24 1.68
C PHE A 65 -0.67 -1.07 1.37
N ALA A 66 -1.81 -0.57 1.86
CA ALA A 66 -3.14 -1.05 1.52
C ALA A 66 -4.04 0.14 1.17
N LYS A 67 -4.76 0.05 0.05
CA LYS A 67 -5.75 1.03 -0.40
C LYS A 67 -7.12 0.38 -0.43
N GLY A 68 -8.11 1.01 0.19
CA GLY A 68 -9.49 0.52 0.23
C GLY A 68 -10.50 1.61 -0.12
N THR A 69 -11.58 1.21 -0.78
CA THR A 69 -12.77 2.05 -0.93
C THR A 69 -13.53 2.09 0.38
N ARG A 70 -13.97 3.28 0.78
CA ARG A 70 -15.07 3.46 1.73
C ARG A 70 -16.18 4.30 1.10
N TYR A 71 -17.40 4.11 1.58
CA TYR A 71 -18.56 4.88 1.15
C TYR A 71 -19.07 5.63 2.36
N LEU A 72 -19.08 6.97 2.29
CA LEU A 72 -19.51 7.80 3.43
C LEU A 72 -21.03 7.84 3.54
N CYS A 73 -21.68 8.26 2.45
CA CYS A 73 -23.11 8.49 2.39
C CYS A 73 -23.59 8.64 0.94
N ARG A 74 -24.90 8.84 0.77
CA ARG A 74 -25.52 9.29 -0.48
C ARG A 74 -25.93 10.75 -0.32
N VAL A 75 -25.66 11.56 -1.33
CA VAL A 75 -25.99 12.99 -1.35
C VAL A 75 -26.73 13.35 -2.62
N ASN A 76 -27.60 14.35 -2.53
CA ASN A 76 -28.14 15.04 -3.69
C ASN A 76 -27.21 16.21 -4.02
N VAL A 77 -26.93 16.40 -5.30
CA VAL A 77 -26.05 17.43 -5.83
C VAL A 77 -26.92 18.46 -6.54
N TYR A 78 -26.77 19.73 -6.17
CA TYR A 78 -27.48 20.87 -6.74
C TYR A 78 -26.47 21.86 -7.34
N ASP A 79 -26.90 22.64 -8.34
CA ASP A 79 -26.14 23.79 -8.85
C ASP A 79 -26.31 25.02 -7.95
N ASP A 80 -25.65 26.12 -8.32
CA ASP A 80 -25.69 27.41 -7.63
C ASP A 80 -27.08 28.08 -7.67
N LYS A 81 -27.99 27.60 -8.53
CA LYS A 81 -29.36 28.07 -8.69
C LYS A 81 -30.38 27.15 -8.02
N GLY A 82 -29.93 26.08 -7.35
CA GLY A 82 -30.78 25.10 -6.67
C GLY A 82 -31.38 24.03 -7.59
N ASN A 83 -30.97 23.95 -8.86
CA ASN A 83 -31.40 22.87 -9.74
C ASN A 83 -30.66 21.57 -9.40
N THR A 84 -31.36 20.45 -9.46
CA THR A 84 -30.77 19.14 -9.19
C THR A 84 -29.84 18.72 -10.33
N ILE A 85 -28.55 18.55 -10.01
CA ILE A 85 -27.54 17.97 -10.90
C ILE A 85 -27.56 16.44 -10.81
N SER A 86 -27.70 15.88 -9.61
CA SER A 86 -27.69 14.43 -9.38
C SER A 86 -28.41 14.06 -8.10
N ILE A 87 -29.20 12.99 -8.12
CA ILE A 87 -29.93 12.48 -6.95
C ILE A 87 -29.26 11.20 -6.47
N ASN A 88 -29.16 11.02 -5.16
CA ASN A 88 -28.61 9.80 -4.53
C ASN A 88 -27.18 9.46 -4.99
N ARG A 89 -26.36 10.46 -5.27
CA ARG A 89 -24.96 10.26 -5.65
C ARG A 89 -24.19 9.68 -4.48
N THR A 90 -23.60 8.52 -4.69
CA THR A 90 -22.74 7.88 -3.70
C THR A 90 -21.41 8.64 -3.57
N VAL A 91 -21.05 9.03 -2.34
CA VAL A 91 -19.76 9.63 -2.05
C VAL A 91 -18.74 8.51 -1.76
N LYS A 92 -17.88 8.24 -2.74
CA LYS A 92 -16.80 7.26 -2.66
C LYS A 92 -15.52 7.94 -2.13
N MET A 93 -14.93 7.37 -1.08
CA MET A 93 -13.62 7.78 -0.57
C MET A 93 -12.60 6.65 -0.71
N TRP A 94 -11.34 7.04 -0.85
CA TRP A 94 -10.22 6.11 -0.83
C TRP A 94 -9.42 6.32 0.44
N THR A 95 -9.18 5.25 1.19
CA THR A 95 -8.30 5.27 2.34
C THR A 95 -7.05 4.49 1.99
N VAL A 96 -5.88 5.06 2.27
CA VAL A 96 -4.58 4.41 2.09
C VAL A 96 -3.92 4.31 3.45
N PHE A 97 -3.45 3.12 3.79
CA PHE A 97 -2.60 2.83 4.94
C PHE A 97 -1.23 2.43 4.43
N GLY A 98 -0.17 2.90 5.07
CA GLY A 98 1.21 2.58 4.72
C GLY A 98 2.04 2.35 5.97
N GLN A 99 2.91 1.35 5.94
CA GLN A 99 3.91 1.07 6.96
C GLN A 99 5.28 1.01 6.29
N ARG A 100 6.21 1.82 6.78
CA ARG A 100 7.59 1.87 6.31
C ARG A 100 8.46 0.94 7.17
N LEU A 101 9.27 0.13 6.51
CA LEU A 101 10.30 -0.68 7.13
C LEU A 101 11.60 0.11 7.04
N GLU A 102 12.04 0.70 8.16
CA GLU A 102 13.26 1.51 8.18
C GLU A 102 14.52 0.65 8.23
N ASP A 103 14.49 -0.48 8.94
CA ASP A 103 15.65 -1.37 9.09
C ASP A 103 15.22 -2.83 9.21
N ILE A 104 16.04 -3.75 8.71
CA ILE A 104 15.91 -5.20 8.91
C ILE A 104 17.16 -5.66 9.63
N VAL A 105 17.00 -6.08 10.88
CA VAL A 105 18.10 -6.54 11.71
C VAL A 105 18.02 -8.06 11.87
N GLU A 106 19.16 -8.71 11.62
CA GLU A 106 19.38 -10.13 11.91
C GLU A 106 20.23 -10.26 13.18
N TYR A 107 19.85 -11.20 14.05
CA TYR A 107 20.51 -11.45 15.32
C TYR A 107 21.04 -12.88 15.40
N GLU A 108 22.22 -13.03 15.99
CA GLU A 108 22.75 -14.33 16.41
C GLU A 108 22.55 -14.49 17.91
N ASP A 109 21.90 -15.58 18.32
CA ASP A 109 21.75 -15.92 19.74
C ASP A 109 23.08 -16.46 20.30
N SER A 110 23.88 -15.56 20.83
CA SER A 110 25.20 -15.88 21.38
C SER A 110 25.15 -16.64 22.71
N ASN A 111 24.02 -16.63 23.42
CA ASN A 111 23.89 -17.26 24.74
C ASN A 111 23.01 -18.53 24.76
N GLY A 112 22.46 -18.93 23.61
CA GLY A 112 21.76 -20.19 23.42
C GLY A 112 20.43 -20.29 24.17
N ASN A 113 19.77 -19.16 24.43
CA ASN A 113 18.49 -19.12 25.12
C ASN A 113 17.26 -19.25 24.18
N GLY A 114 17.49 -19.31 22.87
CA GLY A 114 16.47 -19.46 21.82
C GLY A 114 15.66 -18.19 21.53
N VAL A 115 16.10 -17.02 22.01
CA VAL A 115 15.45 -15.74 21.76
C VAL A 115 16.17 -15.04 20.61
N CYS A 116 15.42 -14.62 19.59
CA CYS A 116 15.95 -13.95 18.40
C CYS A 116 17.01 -14.76 17.65
N ASP A 117 16.96 -16.10 17.73
CA ASP A 117 17.84 -16.98 16.97
C ASP A 117 17.50 -16.95 15.48
N HIS A 118 18.51 -16.84 14.63
CA HIS A 118 18.36 -16.86 13.18
C HIS A 118 18.40 -18.32 12.70
N ILE A 119 17.48 -18.72 11.81
CA ILE A 119 17.63 -19.96 11.04
C ILE A 119 18.59 -19.63 9.88
N GLY A 120 19.89 -19.65 10.16
CA GLY A 120 20.93 -19.28 9.20
C GLY A 120 21.27 -20.40 8.21
N TRP A 121 21.18 -20.11 6.92
CA TRP A 121 21.98 -20.78 5.90
C TRP A 121 23.41 -20.23 5.99
N VAL A 122 24.42 -21.11 5.94
CA VAL A 122 25.84 -20.77 6.15
C VAL A 122 26.35 -19.89 5.02
N GLY A 123 26.35 -18.57 5.20
CA GLY A 123 26.72 -17.63 4.15
C GLY A 123 26.97 -16.19 4.61
N GLY A 124 28.03 -15.97 5.39
CA GLY A 124 28.83 -14.73 5.41
C GLY A 124 28.12 -13.36 5.45
N GLY A 125 27.05 -13.21 6.24
CA GLY A 125 26.42 -11.92 6.52
C GLY A 125 27.13 -11.12 7.63
N LEU A 126 26.81 -9.83 7.75
CA LEU A 126 27.18 -8.99 8.90
C LEU A 126 26.12 -9.18 9.99
N TYR A 127 26.48 -9.75 11.14
CA TYR A 127 25.54 -10.07 12.21
C TYR A 127 25.65 -9.07 13.37
N LEU A 128 24.50 -8.72 13.97
CA LEU A 128 24.46 -8.01 15.24
C LEU A 128 24.21 -9.02 16.37
N THR A 129 25.11 -9.05 17.36
CA THR A 129 24.92 -9.90 18.55
C THR A 129 24.05 -9.18 19.57
N ALA A 130 22.98 -9.82 20.05
CA ALA A 130 22.15 -9.28 21.13
C ALA A 130 22.28 -10.12 22.41
N GLU A 131 22.62 -9.47 23.52
CA GLU A 131 22.56 -10.05 24.86
C GLU A 131 21.35 -9.48 25.60
N LYS A 132 20.57 -10.35 26.24
CA LYS A 132 19.50 -9.92 27.15
C LYS A 132 20.13 -9.49 28.47
N VAL A 133 19.96 -8.22 28.84
CA VAL A 133 20.28 -7.69 30.18
C VAL A 133 19.31 -8.22 31.22
#